data_AF-A0A0J9V6T1-F1
#
_entry.id   AF-A0A0J9V6T1-F1
#
_cell.length_a   1.000
_cell.length_b   1.000
_cell.length_c   1.000
_cell.angle_alpha   90.00
_cell.angle_beta   90.00
_cell.angle_gamma   90.00
#
_symmetry.space_group_name_H-M   'P 1'
#
loop_
_entity.id
_entity.type
_entity.pdbx_description
1 polymer ?
#
loop_
_entity_poly.entity_id
_entity_poly.type
_entity_poly.pdbx_seq_one_letter_code
_entity_poly.pdbx_strand_id
1 'polypeptide(L)'
;MDGWHESKSKEAEEESRPRLFSIVNGQTNQPAPLRDVLGDVPYEEKGERTWCYCAEPGECGRGKCGSWDTGEQGQATCQSSAHRNTAPGYFPVCNDCTRGNVKYLFQHEHNPITEGELLSMRAYLCNDCAGQMSSGAPNAAQNQAVGARRVYGIAADAKHYQNMQKPVNDPSQAAKFISNTEALTGCSCANRMLGTSLCRFHRLYYAEEVMKHSALMQEWRLSRFKKAVCPSCLAQKPSEQVNVSANVDGFVTGAPTAWTCVVCNDWVVNEQNDGNNQPKAIDKPLWNLNIGRELLDPRREITPGRVLGEEVSV
;
A
#
# COMPACT_ATOMS: atom_id res chain seq x y z
N MET A 1 8.14 28.23 0.83
CA MET A 1 7.68 27.63 -0.46
C MET A 1 6.44 26.82 -0.10
N ASP A 2 5.36 27.50 0.30
CA ASP A 2 4.30 26.91 1.13
C ASP A 2 2.94 26.95 0.43
N GLY A 3 2.90 26.54 -0.84
CA GLY A 3 1.71 26.69 -1.69
C GLY A 3 1.45 25.52 -2.64
N TRP A 4 2.00 24.35 -2.37
CA TRP A 4 1.77 23.14 -3.16
C TRP A 4 1.18 22.09 -2.22
N HIS A 5 -0.01 21.58 -2.55
CA HIS A 5 -0.82 20.61 -1.79
C HIS A 5 -1.92 21.20 -0.88
N GLU A 6 -2.86 21.95 -1.45
CA GLU A 6 -4.25 21.88 -0.95
C GLU A 6 -5.06 20.97 -1.88
N SER A 7 -5.14 19.70 -1.50
CA SER A 7 -6.12 18.75 -2.03
C SER A 7 -7.49 19.11 -1.45
N LYS A 8 -8.33 19.82 -2.21
CA LYS A 8 -9.77 19.93 -1.89
C LYS A 8 -10.48 18.65 -2.31
N SER A 9 -10.26 17.56 -1.60
CA SER A 9 -11.07 16.34 -1.73
C SER A 9 -12.23 16.40 -0.74
N LYS A 10 -13.47 16.30 -1.25
CA LYS A 10 -14.74 16.09 -0.53
C LYS A 10 -14.59 15.68 0.96
N GLU A 11 -14.41 16.65 1.85
CA GLU A 11 -14.10 16.38 3.26
C GLU A 11 -15.28 15.76 4.04
N ALA A 12 -16.52 16.07 3.65
CA ALA A 12 -17.70 15.76 4.46
C ALA A 12 -18.16 14.28 4.44
N GLU A 13 -17.91 13.52 3.36
CA GLU A 13 -18.34 12.11 3.30
C GLU A 13 -17.29 11.13 3.86
N GLU A 14 -16.00 11.44 3.73
CA GLU A 14 -14.89 10.62 4.27
C GLU A 14 -14.72 10.76 5.79
N GLU A 15 -15.18 11.86 6.39
CA GLU A 15 -15.13 12.09 7.84
C GLU A 15 -15.95 11.09 8.67
N SER A 16 -16.97 10.47 8.08
CA SER A 16 -17.93 9.61 8.79
C SER A 16 -17.45 8.16 9.01
N ARG A 17 -16.39 7.72 8.32
CA ARG A 17 -15.96 6.31 8.36
C ARG A 17 -15.02 6.06 9.54
N PRO A 18 -15.20 4.94 10.27
CA PRO A 18 -14.25 4.54 11.29
C PRO A 18 -12.86 4.38 10.66
N ARG A 19 -11.83 4.85 11.35
CA ARG A 19 -10.44 4.88 10.87
C ARG A 19 -9.60 3.88 11.66
N LEU A 20 -8.45 3.53 11.11
CA LEU A 20 -7.50 2.68 11.81
C LEU A 20 -7.11 3.31 13.17
N PHE A 21 -7.21 2.52 14.23
CA PHE A 21 -6.95 2.96 15.62
C PHE A 21 -7.84 4.10 16.15
N SER A 22 -8.87 4.54 15.42
CA SER A 22 -9.79 5.58 15.91
C SER A 22 -10.89 5.02 16.82
N ILE A 23 -10.94 3.70 16.99
CA ILE A 23 -11.91 3.02 17.84
C ILE A 23 -11.18 2.50 19.06
N VAL A 24 -11.48 3.08 20.23
CA VAL A 24 -10.86 2.71 21.50
C VAL A 24 -11.94 2.76 22.57
N ASN A 25 -12.05 1.70 23.39
CA ASN A 25 -13.02 1.64 24.48
C ASN A 25 -14.47 1.93 24.02
N GLY A 26 -14.83 1.48 22.82
CA GLY A 26 -16.16 1.70 22.22
C GLY A 26 -16.41 3.12 21.69
N GLN A 27 -15.48 4.06 21.88
CA GLN A 27 -15.56 5.39 21.29
C GLN A 27 -15.03 5.37 19.86
N THR A 28 -15.80 5.90 18.92
CA THR A 28 -15.38 6.19 17.55
C THR A 28 -14.76 7.60 17.51
N ASN A 29 -13.83 7.85 16.57
CA ASN A 29 -13.16 9.15 16.34
C ASN A 29 -12.06 9.57 17.32
N GLN A 30 -11.30 8.62 17.87
CA GLN A 30 -10.06 8.95 18.58
C GLN A 30 -9.02 9.59 17.64
N PRO A 31 -8.20 10.55 18.13
CA PRO A 31 -7.25 11.28 17.31
C PRO A 31 -6.07 10.37 16.92
N ALA A 32 -6.07 9.89 15.67
CA ALA A 32 -4.95 9.18 15.03
C ALA A 32 -4.38 10.06 13.90
N PRO A 33 -3.05 10.05 13.64
CA PRO A 33 -2.46 10.77 12.53
C PRO A 33 -3.15 10.37 11.23
N LEU A 34 -3.62 11.38 10.50
CA LEU A 34 -4.44 11.16 9.32
C LEU A 34 -3.79 11.83 8.11
N ARG A 35 -3.51 11.02 7.08
CA ARG A 35 -3.20 11.54 5.75
C ARG A 35 -3.46 10.47 4.68
N ASP A 36 -4.36 10.73 3.74
CA ASP A 36 -4.45 9.91 2.53
C ASP A 36 -3.30 10.29 1.57
N VAL A 37 -2.11 9.78 1.86
CA VAL A 37 -0.87 10.11 1.13
C VAL A 37 -1.01 9.80 -0.37
N LEU A 38 -1.79 8.79 -0.73
CA LEU A 38 -1.99 8.33 -2.10
C LEU A 38 -3.40 8.66 -2.62
N GLY A 39 -4.13 9.57 -1.98
CA GLY A 39 -5.54 9.84 -2.27
C GLY A 39 -5.78 10.41 -3.66
N ASP A 40 -4.78 11.10 -4.20
CA ASP A 40 -4.75 11.68 -5.53
C ASP A 40 -4.20 10.73 -6.61
N VAL A 41 -3.75 9.53 -6.24
CA VAL A 41 -3.34 8.48 -7.17
C VAL A 41 -4.46 7.42 -7.27
N PRO A 42 -5.02 7.19 -8.46
CA PRO A 42 -6.07 6.20 -8.63
C PRO A 42 -5.56 4.78 -8.34
N TYR A 43 -6.44 3.90 -7.86
CA TYR A 43 -6.06 2.50 -7.62
C TYR A 43 -5.71 1.75 -8.90
N GLU A 44 -6.42 2.02 -10.00
CA GLU A 44 -6.18 1.41 -11.31
C GLU A 44 -5.69 2.48 -12.28
N GLU A 45 -4.98 2.07 -13.33
CA GLU A 45 -4.61 2.98 -14.40
C GLU A 45 -5.90 3.51 -15.06
N LYS A 46 -6.16 4.81 -14.88
CA LYS A 46 -7.29 5.55 -15.44
C LYS A 46 -6.79 6.69 -16.31
N GLY A 47 -7.36 6.84 -17.50
CA GLY A 47 -7.16 8.01 -18.34
C GLY A 47 -6.93 7.66 -19.80
N GLU A 48 -7.21 8.64 -20.66
CA GLU A 48 -6.89 8.55 -22.08
C GLU A 48 -5.37 8.55 -22.26
N ARG A 49 -4.88 7.62 -23.06
CA ARG A 49 -3.48 7.59 -23.48
C ARG A 49 -3.30 8.62 -24.58
N THR A 50 -2.18 9.33 -24.53
CA THR A 50 -1.90 10.48 -25.40
C THR A 50 -0.86 10.12 -26.44
N TRP A 51 -1.06 10.59 -27.68
CA TRP A 51 -0.08 10.52 -28.76
C TRP A 51 0.90 11.68 -28.62
N CYS A 52 1.73 11.64 -27.59
CA CYS A 52 2.72 12.66 -27.26
C CYS A 52 4.06 12.02 -26.94
N TYR A 53 5.14 12.80 -27.08
CA TYR A 53 6.47 12.38 -26.64
C TYR A 53 6.57 12.33 -25.13
N CYS A 54 7.38 11.40 -24.63
CA CYS A 54 7.62 11.23 -23.20
C CYS A 54 8.23 12.51 -22.62
N ALA A 55 7.57 13.06 -21.60
CA ALA A 55 7.98 14.30 -20.95
C ALA A 55 8.95 14.06 -19.78
N GLU A 56 9.20 12.80 -19.42
CA GLU A 56 10.13 12.44 -18.35
C GLU A 56 11.53 13.00 -18.60
N PRO A 57 12.28 13.35 -17.54
CA PRO A 57 13.69 13.67 -17.68
C PRO A 57 14.48 12.48 -18.24
N GLY A 58 15.54 12.75 -19.02
CA GLY A 58 16.48 11.71 -19.45
C GLY A 58 17.23 11.06 -18.28
N GLU A 59 18.01 10.00 -18.55
CA GLU A 59 18.72 9.17 -17.53
C GLU A 59 19.58 9.97 -16.54
N CYS A 60 20.09 11.15 -16.91
CA CYS A 60 20.85 12.03 -16.00
C CYS A 60 20.06 13.26 -15.49
N GLY A 61 18.73 13.26 -15.62
CA GLY A 61 17.89 14.43 -15.34
C GLY A 61 18.07 15.58 -16.33
N ARG A 62 18.84 15.39 -17.42
CA ARG A 62 19.05 16.36 -18.48
C ARG A 62 18.19 16.02 -19.70
N GLY A 63 17.60 17.06 -20.30
CA GLY A 63 16.72 16.90 -21.46
C GLY A 63 15.45 16.12 -21.13
N LYS A 64 14.65 15.85 -22.17
CA LYS A 64 13.49 14.98 -22.09
C LYS A 64 13.88 13.60 -22.63
N CYS A 65 13.32 12.54 -22.05
CA CYS A 65 13.35 11.19 -22.58
C CYS A 65 12.94 11.21 -24.06
N GLY A 66 11.84 11.88 -24.39
CA GLY A 66 11.47 12.11 -25.78
C GLY A 66 11.13 10.85 -26.56
N SER A 67 11.12 9.67 -25.94
CA SER A 67 10.64 8.45 -26.56
C SER A 67 9.19 8.65 -26.99
N TRP A 68 8.87 8.18 -28.19
CA TRP A 68 7.51 7.98 -28.65
C TRP A 68 7.16 6.52 -28.43
N ASP A 69 6.01 6.23 -27.81
CA ASP A 69 5.61 4.83 -27.63
C ASP A 69 5.05 4.34 -28.98
N THR A 70 5.67 3.32 -29.57
CA THR A 70 5.31 2.81 -30.91
C THR A 70 4.11 1.86 -30.88
N GLY A 71 3.50 1.62 -29.71
CA GLY A 71 2.31 0.81 -29.58
C GLY A 71 1.03 1.52 -30.06
N GLU A 72 0.02 0.75 -30.48
CA GLU A 72 -1.28 1.24 -30.97
C GLU A 72 -2.10 2.04 -29.94
N GLN A 73 -1.65 2.07 -28.67
CA GLN A 73 -2.39 2.67 -27.57
C GLN A 73 -1.82 4.02 -27.09
N GLY A 74 -0.68 4.50 -27.60
CA GLY A 74 -0.07 5.77 -27.16
C GLY A 74 0.51 5.74 -25.72
N GLN A 75 0.93 6.90 -25.21
CA GLN A 75 1.57 7.04 -23.90
C GLN A 75 0.59 7.25 -22.75
N ALA A 76 0.84 6.58 -21.63
CA ALA A 76 0.13 6.86 -20.39
C ALA A 76 0.47 8.28 -19.90
N THR A 77 -0.48 8.93 -19.24
CA THR A 77 -0.24 10.19 -18.53
C THR A 77 0.03 9.90 -17.05
N CYS A 78 0.87 10.71 -16.41
CA CYS A 78 1.07 10.64 -14.96
C CYS A 78 -0.28 10.78 -14.25
N GLN A 79 -0.60 9.83 -13.38
CA GLN A 79 -1.95 9.65 -12.84
C GLN A 79 -2.19 10.34 -11.52
N SER A 80 -1.16 10.93 -10.93
CA SER A 80 -1.33 11.90 -9.86
C SER A 80 -2.26 13.01 -10.30
N SER A 81 -3.36 13.19 -9.56
CA SER A 81 -4.27 14.31 -9.81
C SER A 81 -3.65 15.68 -9.48
N ALA A 82 -2.48 15.73 -8.83
CA ALA A 82 -1.73 16.97 -8.62
C ALA A 82 -1.36 17.67 -9.94
N HIS A 83 -1.21 16.92 -11.04
CA HIS A 83 -1.03 17.50 -12.37
C HIS A 83 -2.30 18.18 -12.94
N ARG A 84 -3.51 17.82 -12.49
CA ARG A 84 -4.76 18.33 -13.09
C ARG A 84 -4.92 19.84 -12.95
N ASN A 85 -4.31 20.42 -11.92
CA ASN A 85 -4.39 21.85 -11.63
C ASN A 85 -3.14 22.62 -12.11
N THR A 86 -2.17 21.95 -12.76
CA THR A 86 -0.95 22.59 -13.28
C THR A 86 -0.89 22.43 -14.79
N ALA A 87 -0.77 23.54 -15.52
CA ALA A 87 -0.53 23.50 -16.96
C ALA A 87 0.75 22.69 -17.26
N PRO A 88 0.73 21.76 -18.25
CA PRO A 88 -0.31 21.56 -19.28
C PRO A 88 -1.49 20.65 -18.87
N GLY A 89 -1.59 20.19 -17.63
CA GLY A 89 -2.70 19.39 -17.11
C GLY A 89 -2.52 17.88 -17.29
N TYR A 90 -1.50 17.48 -18.05
CA TYR A 90 -1.14 16.10 -18.34
C TYR A 90 0.38 15.99 -18.52
N PHE A 91 0.97 14.89 -18.05
CA PHE A 91 2.41 14.64 -18.17
C PHE A 91 2.63 13.25 -18.79
N PRO A 92 2.90 13.14 -20.10
CA PRO A 92 3.10 11.85 -20.76
C PRO A 92 4.35 11.13 -20.23
N VAL A 93 4.18 9.85 -19.89
CA VAL A 93 5.23 8.96 -19.37
C VAL A 93 5.20 7.67 -20.19
N CYS A 94 6.32 7.35 -20.86
CA CYS A 94 6.43 6.09 -21.58
C CYS A 94 6.60 4.90 -20.62
N ASN A 95 6.29 3.69 -21.08
CA ASN A 95 6.36 2.48 -20.25
C ASN A 95 7.79 2.22 -19.71
N ASP A 96 8.82 2.57 -20.48
CA ASP A 96 10.22 2.41 -20.05
C ASP A 96 10.57 3.35 -18.90
N CYS A 97 10.16 4.62 -18.97
CA CYS A 97 10.34 5.53 -17.84
C CYS A 97 9.49 5.13 -16.64
N THR A 98 8.24 4.69 -16.83
CA THR A 98 7.42 4.14 -15.74
C THR A 98 8.17 3.02 -15.01
N ARG A 99 8.80 2.10 -15.74
CA ARG A 99 9.58 0.99 -15.16
C ARG A 99 10.88 1.45 -14.52
N GLY A 100 11.65 2.29 -15.22
CA GLY A 100 12.91 2.84 -14.70
C GLY A 100 12.69 3.62 -13.40
N ASN A 101 11.60 4.37 -13.32
CA ASN A 101 11.24 5.12 -12.13
C ASN A 101 10.92 4.24 -10.93
N VAL A 102 10.35 3.04 -11.14
CA VAL A 102 10.17 2.06 -10.06
C VAL A 102 11.52 1.58 -9.56
N LYS A 103 12.49 1.31 -10.44
CA LYS A 103 13.83 0.86 -10.05
C LYS A 103 14.55 1.88 -9.17
N TYR A 104 14.39 3.18 -9.45
CA TYR A 104 14.98 4.24 -8.62
C TYR A 104 14.55 4.16 -7.15
N LEU A 105 13.38 3.59 -6.83
CA LEU A 105 12.93 3.42 -5.46
C LEU A 105 13.76 2.41 -4.66
N PHE A 106 14.51 1.54 -5.32
CA PHE A 106 15.27 0.46 -4.69
C PHE A 106 16.79 0.57 -4.95
N GLN A 107 17.22 1.60 -5.68
CA GLN A 107 18.64 1.84 -5.95
C GLN A 107 19.31 2.64 -4.83
N HIS A 108 20.54 2.25 -4.48
CA HIS A 108 21.30 2.83 -3.37
C HIS A 108 21.52 4.35 -3.50
N GLU A 109 21.64 4.83 -4.74
CA GLU A 109 21.89 6.24 -5.10
C GLU A 109 20.70 7.16 -4.78
N HIS A 110 19.55 6.60 -4.42
CA HIS A 110 18.28 7.33 -4.27
C HIS A 110 17.55 7.06 -2.95
N ASN A 111 18.29 6.75 -1.88
CA ASN A 111 17.73 6.39 -0.56
C ASN A 111 16.69 5.26 -0.69
N PRO A 112 17.16 4.03 -0.94
CA PRO A 112 16.31 2.93 -1.36
C PRO A 112 15.31 2.55 -0.26
N ILE A 113 14.07 2.28 -0.67
CA ILE A 113 13.06 1.67 0.19
C ILE A 113 13.57 0.29 0.60
N THR A 114 13.67 0.09 1.90
CA THR A 114 14.06 -1.18 2.50
C THR A 114 12.86 -2.11 2.67
N GLU A 115 13.12 -3.42 2.75
CA GLU A 115 12.08 -4.39 3.11
C GLU A 115 11.47 -4.05 4.49
N GLY A 116 12.29 -3.59 5.44
CA GLY A 116 11.84 -3.18 6.77
C GLY A 116 10.83 -2.03 6.73
N GLU A 117 11.00 -1.05 5.84
CA GLU A 117 10.05 0.05 5.67
C GLU A 117 8.73 -0.42 5.03
N LEU A 118 8.81 -1.29 4.01
CA LEU A 118 7.61 -1.90 3.42
C LEU A 118 6.83 -2.74 4.44
N LEU A 119 7.52 -3.51 5.28
CA LEU A 119 6.91 -4.26 6.38
C LEU A 119 6.37 -3.35 7.47
N SER A 120 6.99 -2.19 7.71
CA SER A 120 6.51 -1.19 8.67
C SER A 120 5.19 -0.54 8.24
N MET A 121 4.80 -0.66 6.97
CA MET A 121 3.45 -0.28 6.52
C MET A 121 2.36 -1.17 7.11
N ARG A 122 2.72 -2.31 7.73
CA ARG A 122 1.79 -3.33 8.21
C ARG A 122 1.64 -3.27 9.73
N ALA A 123 0.42 -3.05 10.20
CA ALA A 123 0.03 -3.34 11.58
C ALA A 123 -0.57 -4.74 11.65
N TYR A 124 0.25 -5.73 12.05
CA TYR A 124 -0.17 -7.11 12.15
C TYR A 124 -1.27 -7.33 13.20
N LEU A 125 -2.13 -8.30 12.97
CA LEU A 125 -3.06 -8.77 13.98
C LEU A 125 -2.32 -9.68 14.98
N CYS A 126 -2.87 -9.85 16.18
CA CYS A 126 -2.44 -10.93 17.06
C CYS A 126 -2.90 -12.28 16.48
N ASN A 127 -2.29 -13.39 16.92
CA ASN A 127 -2.59 -14.72 16.40
C ASN A 127 -4.09 -15.07 16.49
N ASP A 128 -4.76 -14.72 17.60
CA ASP A 128 -6.20 -14.96 17.76
C ASP A 128 -7.04 -14.21 16.72
N CYS A 129 -6.78 -12.90 16.55
CA CYS A 129 -7.51 -12.09 15.60
C CYS A 129 -7.19 -12.51 14.15
N ALA A 130 -5.94 -12.87 13.86
CA ALA A 130 -5.56 -13.39 12.55
C ALA A 130 -6.30 -14.70 12.24
N GLY A 131 -6.36 -15.63 13.20
CA GLY A 131 -7.13 -16.88 13.09
C GLY A 131 -8.63 -16.65 12.92
N GLN A 132 -9.23 -15.70 13.65
CA GLN A 132 -10.65 -15.35 13.51
C GLN A 132 -10.97 -14.73 12.15
N MET A 133 -10.17 -13.76 11.71
CA MET A 133 -10.33 -13.11 10.40
C MET A 133 -10.17 -14.12 9.25
N SER A 134 -9.35 -15.14 9.46
CA SER A 134 -9.00 -16.13 8.44
C SER A 134 -9.92 -17.36 8.41
N SER A 135 -10.52 -17.72 9.55
CA SER A 135 -11.50 -18.81 9.68
C SER A 135 -12.94 -18.43 9.29
N GLY A 136 -13.14 -17.20 8.79
CA GLY A 136 -14.31 -16.81 8.02
C GLY A 136 -15.61 -16.61 8.80
N ALA A 137 -15.56 -16.43 10.11
CA ALA A 137 -16.75 -16.16 10.94
C ALA A 137 -17.12 -14.67 11.14
N PRO A 138 -16.22 -13.66 11.05
CA PRO A 138 -16.61 -12.25 11.22
C PRO A 138 -16.60 -11.46 9.91
N ASN A 139 -17.57 -11.76 9.05
CA ASN A 139 -17.70 -11.15 7.73
C ASN A 139 -18.44 -9.81 7.81
N ALA A 140 -17.87 -8.79 7.17
CA ALA A 140 -18.43 -7.45 6.96
C ALA A 140 -18.72 -6.57 8.18
N ALA A 141 -19.47 -7.02 9.20
CA ALA A 141 -19.78 -6.21 10.39
C ALA A 141 -18.52 -5.89 11.22
N GLN A 142 -17.63 -6.87 11.36
CA GLN A 142 -16.35 -6.67 12.05
C GLN A 142 -15.40 -5.81 11.21
N ASN A 143 -15.39 -6.00 9.88
CA ASN A 143 -14.62 -5.16 8.95
C ASN A 143 -15.09 -3.69 8.95
N GLN A 144 -16.41 -3.46 9.03
CA GLN A 144 -17.00 -2.13 9.16
C GLN A 144 -16.66 -1.53 10.54
N ALA A 145 -16.79 -2.32 11.60
CA ALA A 145 -16.43 -1.93 12.96
C ALA A 145 -14.94 -1.67 13.16
N VAL A 146 -14.07 -1.97 12.19
CA VAL A 146 -12.64 -1.62 12.24
C VAL A 146 -12.22 -0.66 11.12
N GLY A 147 -13.18 -0.17 10.34
CA GLY A 147 -12.94 0.84 9.30
C GLY A 147 -12.32 0.32 8.01
N ALA A 148 -12.32 -0.99 7.76
CA ALA A 148 -11.69 -1.57 6.58
C ALA A 148 -12.39 -1.11 5.29
N ARG A 149 -11.66 -0.43 4.39
CA ARG A 149 -12.19 -0.04 3.07
C ARG A 149 -12.23 -1.21 2.10
N ARG A 150 -11.12 -1.97 2.06
CA ARG A 150 -10.95 -3.19 1.25
C ARG A 150 -10.29 -4.26 2.09
N VAL A 151 -10.59 -5.51 1.75
CA VAL A 151 -9.97 -6.69 2.33
C VAL A 151 -9.37 -7.51 1.20
N TYR A 152 -8.06 -7.69 1.22
CA TYR A 152 -7.28 -8.48 0.27
C TYR A 152 -6.99 -9.85 0.86
N GLY A 153 -7.13 -10.91 0.08
CA GLY A 153 -6.78 -12.26 0.53
C GLY A 153 -7.32 -13.36 -0.37
N ILE A 154 -6.96 -14.60 -0.07
CA ILE A 154 -7.54 -15.79 -0.69
C ILE A 154 -8.64 -16.30 0.25
N ALA A 155 -9.85 -16.53 -0.27
CA ALA A 155 -10.90 -17.15 0.54
C ALA A 155 -10.52 -18.60 0.85
N ALA A 156 -10.59 -19.02 2.11
CA ALA A 156 -10.19 -20.36 2.52
C ALA A 156 -11.05 -21.47 1.88
N ASP A 157 -12.30 -21.16 1.48
CA ASP A 157 -13.12 -22.01 0.61
C ASP A 157 -14.26 -21.22 -0.09
N ALA A 158 -15.07 -21.90 -0.91
CA ALA A 158 -16.20 -21.32 -1.62
C ALA A 158 -17.33 -20.81 -0.69
N LYS A 159 -17.53 -21.42 0.48
CA LYS A 159 -18.49 -20.93 1.49
C LYS A 159 -17.97 -19.66 2.15
N HIS A 160 -16.66 -19.53 2.37
CA HIS A 160 -16.01 -18.32 2.83
C HIS A 160 -16.17 -17.17 1.83
N TYR A 161 -15.97 -17.43 0.54
CA TYR A 161 -16.18 -16.44 -0.50
C TYR A 161 -17.64 -15.93 -0.52
N GLN A 162 -18.62 -16.83 -0.43
CA GLN A 162 -20.04 -16.45 -0.36
C GLN A 162 -20.39 -15.69 0.92
N ASN A 163 -19.81 -16.05 2.06
CA ASN A 163 -20.03 -15.33 3.32
C ASN A 163 -19.38 -13.93 3.33
N MET A 164 -18.23 -13.75 2.66
CA MET A 164 -17.58 -12.45 2.46
C MET A 164 -18.36 -11.54 1.49
N GLN A 165 -19.17 -12.13 0.60
CA GLN A 165 -20.07 -11.43 -0.32
C GLN A 165 -21.48 -11.17 0.24
N LYS A 166 -21.79 -11.62 1.46
CA LYS A 166 -23.11 -11.39 2.05
C LYS A 166 -23.40 -9.89 2.13
N PRO A 167 -24.56 -9.45 1.63
CA PRO A 167 -24.89 -8.03 1.59
C PRO A 167 -24.96 -7.46 3.01
N VAL A 168 -24.26 -6.36 3.22
CA VAL A 168 -24.46 -5.48 4.38
C VAL A 168 -25.73 -4.68 4.14
N ASN A 169 -26.46 -4.37 5.21
CA ASN A 169 -27.68 -3.54 5.15
C ASN A 169 -27.44 -2.17 4.47
N ASP A 170 -26.19 -1.68 4.44
CA ASP A 170 -25.73 -0.56 3.64
C ASP A 170 -24.56 -0.98 2.72
N PRO A 171 -24.82 -1.23 1.43
CA PRO A 171 -23.80 -1.61 0.44
C PRO A 171 -22.69 -0.56 0.28
N SER A 172 -22.96 0.72 0.59
CA SER A 172 -21.96 1.78 0.47
C SER A 172 -20.87 1.64 1.52
N GLN A 173 -21.16 1.05 2.68
CA GLN A 173 -20.25 0.88 3.81
C GLN A 173 -19.61 -0.52 3.90
N ALA A 174 -20.00 -1.45 3.03
CA ALA A 174 -19.42 -2.79 3.00
C ALA A 174 -17.96 -2.72 2.52
N ALA A 175 -17.05 -3.33 3.29
CA ALA A 175 -15.67 -3.50 2.86
C ALA A 175 -15.63 -4.35 1.57
N LYS A 176 -14.99 -3.83 0.51
CA LYS A 176 -14.88 -4.57 -0.76
C LYS A 176 -13.83 -5.67 -0.60
N PHE A 177 -14.23 -6.92 -0.78
CA PHE A 177 -13.29 -8.03 -0.87
C PHE A 177 -12.60 -8.04 -2.25
N ILE A 178 -11.29 -8.20 -2.25
CA ILE A 178 -10.46 -8.32 -3.45
C ILE A 178 -9.75 -9.66 -3.38
N SER A 179 -10.00 -10.51 -4.37
CA SER A 179 -9.32 -11.80 -4.49
C SER A 179 -7.85 -11.56 -4.80
N ASN A 180 -6.98 -12.15 -3.97
CA ASN A 180 -5.52 -12.03 -3.98
C ASN A 180 -5.00 -10.72 -3.40
N THR A 181 -3.84 -10.82 -2.77
CA THR A 181 -3.06 -9.69 -2.27
C THR A 181 -2.16 -9.10 -3.35
N GLU A 182 -1.91 -7.80 -3.24
CA GLU A 182 -0.97 -7.07 -4.08
C GLU A 182 0.49 -7.39 -3.72
N ALA A 183 1.41 -7.22 -4.66
CA ALA A 183 2.84 -7.41 -4.40
C ALA A 183 3.36 -6.47 -3.30
N LEU A 184 4.44 -6.87 -2.62
CA LEU A 184 5.15 -6.13 -1.58
C LEU A 184 4.33 -5.75 -0.34
N THR A 185 3.28 -4.93 -0.45
CA THR A 185 2.51 -4.43 0.71
C THR A 185 1.25 -5.25 1.02
N GLY A 186 0.76 -6.02 0.04
CA GLY A 186 -0.48 -6.81 0.14
C GLY A 186 -1.75 -6.03 -0.14
N CYS A 187 -1.66 -4.72 -0.32
CA CYS A 187 -2.81 -3.81 -0.45
C CYS A 187 -2.61 -2.80 -1.58
N SER A 188 -3.61 -1.94 -1.79
CA SER A 188 -3.60 -0.95 -2.89
C SER A 188 -2.41 0.01 -2.93
N CYS A 189 -1.71 0.23 -1.82
CA CYS A 189 -0.52 1.08 -1.79
C CYS A 189 0.54 0.61 -2.81
N ALA A 190 0.74 -0.70 -2.96
CA ALA A 190 1.68 -1.23 -3.92
C ALA A 190 1.29 -0.85 -5.35
N ASN A 191 0.04 -1.10 -5.75
CA ASN A 191 -0.38 -0.78 -7.12
C ASN A 191 -0.38 0.74 -7.38
N ARG A 192 -0.80 1.56 -6.40
CA ARG A 192 -0.77 3.02 -6.53
C ARG A 192 0.65 3.56 -6.66
N MET A 193 1.57 3.12 -5.80
CA MET A 193 2.94 3.63 -5.76
C MET A 193 3.83 3.06 -6.88
N LEU A 194 3.59 1.80 -7.28
CA LEU A 194 4.49 1.02 -8.13
C LEU A 194 3.86 0.67 -9.48
N GLY A 195 2.58 0.30 -9.49
CA GLY A 195 1.87 -0.14 -10.69
C GLY A 195 1.38 0.98 -11.60
N THR A 196 0.93 2.12 -11.05
CA THR A 196 0.36 3.21 -11.86
C THR A 196 1.42 3.95 -12.68
N SER A 197 0.98 4.61 -13.76
CA SER A 197 1.84 5.51 -14.53
C SER A 197 2.06 6.80 -13.72
N LEU A 198 3.28 6.96 -13.21
CA LEU A 198 3.69 8.14 -12.45
C LEU A 198 4.98 8.69 -13.04
N CYS A 199 5.03 10.02 -13.15
CA CYS A 199 6.26 10.71 -13.47
C CYS A 199 7.29 10.47 -12.36
N ARG A 200 8.60 10.58 -12.68
CA ARG A 200 9.67 10.29 -11.72
C ARG A 200 9.50 11.07 -10.42
N PHE A 201 9.20 12.36 -10.55
CA PHE A 201 9.01 13.25 -9.41
C PHE A 201 7.89 12.76 -8.47
N HIS A 202 6.68 12.52 -9.00
CA HIS A 202 5.56 12.06 -8.19
C HIS A 202 5.80 10.69 -7.59
N ARG A 203 6.43 9.76 -8.33
CA ARG A 203 6.73 8.44 -7.80
C ARG A 203 7.67 8.50 -6.59
N LEU A 204 8.76 9.26 -6.71
CA LEU A 204 9.72 9.44 -5.61
C LEU A 204 9.05 10.16 -4.42
N TYR A 205 8.29 11.22 -4.68
CA TYR A 205 7.57 11.96 -3.65
C TYR A 205 6.59 11.07 -2.88
N TYR A 206 5.70 10.35 -3.56
CA TYR A 206 4.74 9.48 -2.86
C TYR A 206 5.43 8.36 -2.11
N ALA A 207 6.48 7.76 -2.67
CA ALA A 207 7.24 6.75 -1.94
C ALA A 207 7.77 7.31 -0.62
N GLU A 208 8.43 8.46 -0.65
CA GLU A 208 8.95 9.14 0.53
C GLU A 208 7.83 9.45 1.55
N GLU A 209 6.72 10.03 1.09
CA GLU A 209 5.62 10.41 1.97
C GLU A 209 4.90 9.19 2.57
N VAL A 210 4.80 8.08 1.83
CA VAL A 210 4.25 6.80 2.32
C VAL A 210 5.16 6.24 3.40
N MET A 211 6.49 6.25 3.22
CA MET A 211 7.44 5.77 4.23
C MET A 211 7.39 6.66 5.49
N LYS A 212 7.39 7.98 5.34
CA LYS A 212 7.25 8.94 6.47
C LYS A 212 5.96 8.73 7.23
N HIS A 213 4.84 8.59 6.52
CA HIS A 213 3.54 8.39 7.17
C HIS A 213 3.46 7.03 7.89
N SER A 214 4.04 5.99 7.29
CA SER A 214 4.16 4.68 7.91
C SER A 214 4.96 4.75 9.23
N ALA A 215 6.11 5.40 9.23
CA ALA A 215 6.93 5.60 10.43
C ALA A 215 6.14 6.38 11.51
N LEU A 216 5.53 7.51 11.12
CA LEU A 216 4.70 8.32 12.02
C LEU A 216 3.57 7.51 12.68
N MET A 217 2.88 6.68 11.90
CA MET A 217 1.79 5.85 12.41
C MET A 217 2.27 4.79 13.40
N GLN A 218 3.42 4.15 13.13
CA GLN A 218 3.99 3.17 14.05
C GLN A 218 4.47 3.84 15.35
N GLU A 219 5.16 4.97 15.27
CA GLU A 219 5.59 5.74 16.45
C GLU A 219 4.41 6.25 17.27
N TRP A 220 3.41 6.84 16.62
CA TRP A 220 2.21 7.31 17.29
C TRP A 220 1.49 6.18 18.02
N ARG A 221 1.35 5.03 17.36
CA ARG A 221 0.71 3.84 17.95
C ARG A 221 1.44 3.37 19.20
N LEU A 222 2.77 3.30 19.17
CA LEU A 222 3.58 2.93 20.33
C LEU A 222 3.49 4.00 21.44
N SER A 223 3.53 5.27 21.10
CA SER A 223 3.46 6.37 22.07
C SER A 223 2.09 6.43 22.76
N ARG A 224 1.00 6.25 22.00
CA ARG A 224 -0.38 6.35 22.45
C ARG A 224 -0.78 5.19 23.36
N PHE A 225 -0.43 3.97 22.97
CA PHE A 225 -0.89 2.75 23.66
C PHE A 225 0.19 2.06 24.49
N LYS A 226 1.43 2.57 24.47
CA LYS A 226 2.62 2.01 25.15
C LYS A 226 3.03 0.60 24.69
N LYS A 227 2.37 0.06 23.66
CA LYS A 227 2.66 -1.24 23.03
C LYS A 227 2.13 -1.27 21.59
N ALA A 228 2.63 -2.19 20.77
CA ALA A 228 2.15 -2.42 19.41
C ALA A 228 0.79 -3.14 19.43
N VAL A 229 -0.28 -2.43 19.76
CA VAL A 229 -1.63 -3.00 19.96
C VAL A 229 -2.21 -3.62 18.70
N CYS A 230 -2.77 -4.82 18.79
CA CYS A 230 -3.50 -5.45 17.69
C CYS A 230 -4.69 -4.56 17.28
N PRO A 231 -4.77 -4.11 16.01
CA PRO A 231 -5.82 -3.19 15.55
C PRO A 231 -7.22 -3.79 15.68
N SER A 232 -7.36 -5.09 15.42
CA SER A 232 -8.63 -5.80 15.56
C SER A 232 -9.05 -5.94 17.03
N CYS A 233 -8.11 -6.23 17.94
CA CYS A 233 -8.40 -6.28 19.38
C CYS A 233 -8.88 -4.91 19.90
N LEU A 234 -8.21 -3.84 19.48
CA LEU A 234 -8.50 -2.48 19.94
C LEU A 234 -9.93 -2.05 19.62
N ALA A 235 -10.46 -2.49 18.48
CA ALA A 235 -11.84 -2.20 18.10
C ALA A 235 -12.89 -3.00 18.88
N GLN A 236 -12.50 -4.11 19.53
CA GLN A 236 -13.42 -5.05 20.17
C GLN A 236 -13.36 -5.05 21.70
N LYS A 237 -12.23 -4.62 22.28
CA LYS A 237 -11.94 -4.78 23.71
C LYS A 237 -11.38 -3.47 24.28
N PRO A 238 -11.48 -3.26 25.60
CA PRO A 238 -10.83 -2.15 26.26
C PRO A 238 -9.32 -2.12 25.99
N SER A 239 -8.75 -0.93 25.89
CA SER A 239 -7.36 -0.68 25.48
C SER A 239 -6.32 -1.38 26.38
N GLU A 240 -6.69 -1.65 27.63
CA GLU A 240 -5.88 -2.32 28.63
C GLU A 240 -5.78 -3.82 28.36
N GLN A 241 -6.81 -4.42 27.75
CA GLN A 241 -6.95 -5.85 27.49
C GLN A 241 -6.55 -6.25 26.07
N VAL A 242 -6.08 -5.31 25.25
CA VAL A 242 -5.70 -5.61 23.86
C VAL A 242 -4.39 -6.39 23.81
N ASN A 243 -4.37 -7.42 22.95
CA ASN A 243 -3.15 -8.17 22.66
C ASN A 243 -2.17 -7.32 21.85
N VAL A 244 -0.89 -7.69 21.89
CA VAL A 244 0.14 -7.12 21.04
C VAL A 244 0.08 -7.79 19.66
N SER A 245 0.49 -7.10 18.61
CA SER A 245 0.63 -7.67 17.27
C SER A 245 1.62 -8.83 17.23
N ALA A 246 1.34 -9.80 16.37
CA ALA A 246 2.16 -11.01 16.23
C ALA A 246 3.61 -10.72 15.78
N ASN A 247 3.90 -9.59 15.13
CA ASN A 247 5.27 -9.21 14.80
C ASN A 247 6.12 -8.83 16.01
N VAL A 248 5.51 -8.62 17.17
CA VAL A 248 6.19 -8.36 18.44
C VAL A 248 6.01 -9.54 19.40
N ASP A 249 4.83 -10.15 19.42
CA ASP A 249 4.47 -11.27 20.32
C ASP A 249 4.89 -12.65 19.79
N GLY A 250 5.32 -12.72 18.53
CA GLY A 250 5.63 -13.96 17.83
C GLY A 250 4.44 -14.52 17.05
N PHE A 251 4.73 -15.08 15.88
CA PHE A 251 3.75 -15.75 15.04
C PHE A 251 3.62 -17.22 15.40
N VAL A 252 2.39 -17.74 15.45
CA VAL A 252 2.13 -19.16 15.66
C VAL A 252 2.46 -19.95 14.39
N THR A 253 3.21 -21.05 14.53
CA THR A 253 3.59 -21.93 13.42
C THR A 253 2.37 -22.50 12.70
N GLY A 254 2.31 -22.36 11.37
CA GLY A 254 1.20 -22.87 10.55
C GLY A 254 -0.12 -22.10 10.69
N ALA A 255 -0.16 -21.05 11.51
CA ALA A 255 -1.33 -20.17 11.63
C ALA A 255 -1.33 -19.10 10.53
N PRO A 256 -2.50 -18.58 10.13
CA PRO A 256 -2.58 -17.52 9.15
C PRO A 256 -2.00 -16.20 9.69
N THR A 257 -1.42 -15.40 8.80
CA THR A 257 -1.01 -14.02 9.08
C THR A 257 -2.01 -13.04 8.47
N ALA A 258 -2.32 -11.99 9.22
CA ALA A 258 -3.19 -10.90 8.78
C ALA A 258 -2.67 -9.56 9.30
N TRP A 259 -2.91 -8.50 8.55
CA TRP A 259 -2.52 -7.13 8.92
C TRP A 259 -3.45 -6.10 8.32
N THR A 260 -3.35 -4.88 8.81
CA THR A 260 -3.91 -3.69 8.18
C THR A 260 -2.79 -2.75 7.78
N CYS A 261 -2.94 -2.11 6.61
CA CYS A 261 -1.98 -1.12 6.14
C CYS A 261 -2.18 0.18 6.91
N VAL A 262 -1.14 0.67 7.60
CA VAL A 262 -1.21 1.92 8.36
C VAL A 262 -1.31 3.16 7.46
N VAL A 263 -1.12 3.01 6.15
CA VAL A 263 -1.21 4.11 5.18
C VAL A 263 -2.60 4.19 4.53
N CYS A 264 -3.15 3.07 4.05
CA CYS A 264 -4.44 3.09 3.33
C CYS A 264 -5.62 2.49 4.10
N ASN A 265 -5.38 1.93 5.29
CA ASN A 265 -6.39 1.22 6.10
C ASN A 265 -7.07 0.04 5.36
N ASP A 266 -6.47 -0.45 4.27
CA ASP A 266 -6.88 -1.73 3.67
C ASP A 266 -6.33 -2.88 4.51
N TRP A 267 -7.07 -3.98 4.52
CA TRP A 267 -6.76 -5.16 5.31
C TRP A 267 -6.27 -6.28 4.40
N VAL A 268 -5.39 -7.10 4.95
CA VAL A 268 -4.84 -8.28 4.29
C VAL A 268 -5.05 -9.48 5.21
N VAL A 269 -5.65 -10.54 4.68
CA VAL A 269 -6.02 -11.75 5.41
C VAL A 269 -5.62 -13.00 4.64
N ASN A 270 -5.56 -14.14 5.33
CA ASN A 270 -5.27 -15.45 4.73
C ASN A 270 -3.93 -15.52 4.00
N GLU A 271 -2.96 -14.69 4.39
CA GLU A 271 -1.61 -14.83 3.90
C GLU A 271 -0.86 -15.82 4.78
N GLN A 272 -0.46 -16.95 4.20
CA GLN A 272 0.49 -17.87 4.81
C GLN A 272 1.86 -17.24 4.64
N ASN A 273 2.40 -16.54 5.65
CA ASN A 273 3.69 -15.88 5.47
C ASN A 273 4.83 -16.77 5.96
N ASP A 274 5.13 -17.82 5.21
CA ASP A 274 6.02 -18.88 5.64
C ASP A 274 7.48 -18.64 5.13
N GLY A 275 8.52 -19.43 5.41
CA GLY A 275 8.53 -20.89 5.33
C GLY A 275 7.98 -21.65 6.53
N ASN A 276 7.53 -20.98 7.59
CA ASN A 276 6.43 -21.49 8.45
C ASN A 276 5.68 -20.45 9.32
N ASN A 277 6.10 -19.17 9.43
CA ASN A 277 5.24 -17.96 9.65
C ASN A 277 6.01 -16.59 9.85
N GLN A 278 7.08 -16.27 9.09
CA GLN A 278 7.81 -14.99 9.24
C GLN A 278 7.27 -13.85 8.33
N PRO A 279 7.19 -12.59 8.80
CA PRO A 279 6.89 -11.43 7.96
C PRO A 279 7.89 -11.24 6.82
N LYS A 280 7.44 -11.40 5.58
CA LYS A 280 8.14 -10.98 4.37
C LYS A 280 7.28 -10.09 3.48
N ALA A 281 7.95 -9.29 2.65
CA ALA A 281 7.29 -8.66 1.52
C ALA A 281 6.59 -9.74 0.65
N ILE A 282 5.41 -9.42 0.12
CA ILE A 282 4.70 -10.40 -0.73
C ILE A 282 5.45 -10.51 -2.05
N ASP A 283 6.07 -11.68 -2.26
CA ASP A 283 6.82 -12.04 -3.47
C ASP A 283 5.85 -12.40 -4.60
N LYS A 284 5.27 -11.36 -5.21
CA LYS A 284 4.44 -11.46 -6.40
C LYS A 284 4.98 -10.49 -7.44
N PRO A 285 4.90 -10.83 -8.73
CA PRO A 285 5.32 -9.90 -9.76
C PRO A 285 4.49 -8.61 -9.65
N LEU A 286 5.15 -7.47 -9.79
CA LEU A 286 4.46 -6.19 -9.88
C LEU A 286 3.83 -6.10 -11.26
N TRP A 287 2.56 -6.48 -11.37
CA TRP A 287 1.81 -6.41 -12.61
C TRP A 287 1.13 -5.06 -12.74
N ASN A 288 1.41 -4.34 -13.84
CA ASN A 288 0.44 -3.38 -14.34
C ASN A 288 -0.43 -4.11 -15.37
N LEU A 289 -1.68 -4.40 -14.98
CA LEU A 289 -2.67 -5.12 -15.78
C LEU A 289 -2.98 -4.45 -17.13
N ASN A 290 -2.74 -3.14 -17.28
CA ASN A 290 -3.06 -2.37 -18.48
C ASN A 290 -1.86 -2.14 -19.42
N ILE A 291 -0.62 -2.20 -18.91
CA ILE A 291 0.60 -2.28 -19.76
C ILE A 291 0.81 -3.73 -20.25
N GLY A 292 0.12 -4.70 -19.64
CA GLY A 292 0.18 -6.12 -20.01
C GLY A 292 1.55 -6.74 -19.77
N ARG A 293 2.37 -6.16 -18.89
CA ARG A 293 3.74 -6.61 -18.61
C ARG A 293 4.12 -6.43 -17.15
N GLU A 294 4.99 -7.31 -16.69
CA GLU A 294 5.65 -7.29 -15.39
C GLU A 294 6.59 -6.07 -15.28
N LEU A 295 6.42 -5.27 -14.23
CA LEU A 295 7.24 -4.09 -13.96
C LEU A 295 8.54 -4.46 -13.22
N LEU A 296 8.45 -5.43 -12.31
CA LEU A 296 9.59 -5.97 -11.55
C LEU A 296 9.33 -7.45 -11.18
N ASP A 297 10.39 -8.25 -11.29
CA ASP A 297 10.51 -9.57 -10.65
C ASP A 297 11.20 -9.35 -9.29
N PRO A 298 10.50 -9.50 -8.15
CA PRO A 298 11.06 -9.24 -6.83
C PRO A 298 12.28 -10.11 -6.50
N ARG A 299 12.45 -11.28 -7.13
CA ARG A 299 13.54 -12.22 -6.81
C ARG A 299 14.90 -11.84 -7.36
N ARG A 300 14.96 -11.01 -8.40
CA ARG A 300 16.24 -10.66 -9.05
C ARG A 300 16.90 -9.40 -8.50
N GLU A 301 16.14 -8.47 -7.92
CA GLU A 301 16.66 -7.13 -7.61
C GLU A 301 16.79 -6.82 -6.10
N ILE A 302 16.21 -7.62 -5.18
CA ILE A 302 16.38 -7.44 -3.72
C ILE A 302 17.72 -8.00 -3.21
N THR A 303 18.63 -8.41 -4.11
CA THR A 303 19.99 -8.79 -3.69
C THR A 303 20.75 -7.50 -3.35
N PRO A 304 21.20 -7.26 -2.10
CA PRO A 304 22.09 -6.14 -1.82
C PRO A 304 23.33 -6.33 -2.69
N GLY A 305 23.68 -5.29 -3.45
CA GLY A 305 24.83 -5.29 -4.35
C GLY A 305 26.03 -5.92 -3.65
N ARG A 306 26.51 -7.03 -4.20
CA ARG A 306 27.75 -7.67 -3.77
C ARG A 306 28.85 -6.63 -4.00
N VAL A 307 29.45 -6.14 -2.92
CA VAL A 307 30.72 -5.42 -2.98
C VAL A 307 31.74 -6.40 -3.56
N LEU A 308 32.13 -6.19 -4.83
CA LEU A 308 33.38 -6.70 -5.33
C LEU A 308 34.46 -5.96 -4.55
N GLY A 309 35.03 -6.63 -3.54
CA GLY A 309 36.20 -6.15 -2.84
C GLY A 309 37.34 -6.03 -3.84
N GLU A 310 37.68 -4.80 -4.21
CA GLU A 310 39.03 -4.49 -4.67
C GLU A 310 39.93 -4.51 -3.44
N GLU A 311 40.77 -5.54 -3.33
CA GLU A 311 42.00 -5.46 -2.57
C GLU A 311 42.85 -4.36 -3.22
N VAL A 312 42.91 -3.19 -2.58
CA VAL A 312 43.96 -2.22 -2.87
C VAL A 312 45.01 -2.36 -1.80
N SER A 313 46.09 -3.04 -2.15
CA SER A 313 47.33 -3.07 -1.41
C SER A 313 48.06 -1.74 -1.59
N VAL A 314 48.31 -1.02 -0.48
CA VAL A 314 49.53 -0.23 -0.25
C VAL A 314 49.89 -0.35 1.23
#